data_AF-A0A1Y4UNH4-F1
#
_entry.id   AF-A0A1Y4UNH4-F1
#
_cell.length_a   1.000
_cell.length_b   1.000
_cell.length_c   1.000
_cell.angle_alpha   90.00
_cell.angle_beta   90.00
_cell.angle_gamma   90.00
#
_symmetry.space_group_name_H-M   'P 1'
#
loop_
_entity.id
_entity.type
_entity.pdbx_description
1 polymer ?
#
loop_
_entity_poly.entity_id
_entity_poly.type
_entity_poly.pdbx_seq_one_letter_code
_entity_poly.pdbx_strand_id
1 'polypeptide(L)'
;MTRVWKFVVAIVLVCALALAGMAIRTQTSAGKNEVKNPDQFRAVWVSTVYRLDYPSKATTDPAVLKADADKILQTCADMGMTAVILQVRPSADALYPSSYYPWSADLTGRQGQAPADGFDPLAYWVEKAHEMGLELHAWINPFRVTKGGQSEYDSLTADHPAKVHPDWVVEYDGKYYFDPGLPEVREYIIQSAEELARNYDIDGIHMDDYFYPGANFDDADTYAQYGSGFSDIGDWRRDNVNQLVKEMGERLHAIDPDLSYGISPSGVWADKSSQSQGSNTTGGFESYYASYADSRKWVQEEWIDYICPQVYWYIGHKSMDYETVVKWWADTVRGTDVSLYIGMADYQAGNTDPSSPWYGVEAIRQQLELNETIAQVDGEVHFRYQFLAQNGELQKLYKEFYAPQPEAALNTADHMAYVQGSNGQFHPDSSLTRGEAVTMLTRLAVDRNGKPLYSYEEGTGGFSDVSLGDWYSSYVHFARKYGIVQGYEDGTFRPTQPVRRAELVKMVCGFFTVTGGSHAFPDVPASYWAAREIAFAAAQGWISGGTNGTFQPGRNVTRAEAVKILNRAMDRQAGERDIAAPFTDVRVDHWAYHEILEASVTHDYEKHSQGETWL
;
A
#
# COMPACT_ATOMS: atom_id res chain seq x y z
N MET A 1 13.62 31.31 -64.77
CA MET A 1 12.65 31.03 -63.68
C MET A 1 13.41 30.37 -62.55
N THR A 2 13.69 31.17 -61.55
CA THR A 2 14.97 31.20 -60.82
C THR A 2 14.87 30.50 -59.47
N ARG A 3 16.03 30.03 -58.99
CA ARG A 3 16.32 29.25 -57.76
C ARG A 3 15.74 29.77 -56.44
N VAL A 4 14.95 30.85 -56.45
CA VAL A 4 14.34 31.47 -55.27
C VAL A 4 13.05 30.75 -54.85
N TRP A 5 12.31 30.12 -55.77
CA TRP A 5 11.03 29.48 -55.43
C TRP A 5 11.15 28.12 -54.72
N LYS A 6 12.26 27.39 -54.93
CA LYS A 6 12.52 26.12 -54.23
C LYS A 6 12.93 26.29 -52.76
N PHE A 7 13.47 27.46 -52.39
CA PHE A 7 13.80 27.78 -51.00
C PHE A 7 12.56 28.21 -50.19
N VAL A 8 11.61 28.93 -50.81
CA VAL A 8 10.38 29.36 -50.12
C VAL A 8 9.46 28.17 -49.85
N VAL A 9 9.36 27.20 -50.77
CA VAL A 9 8.54 25.99 -50.56
C VAL A 9 9.16 25.05 -49.50
N ALA A 10 10.49 24.97 -49.43
CA ALA A 10 11.17 24.17 -48.40
C ALA A 10 11.05 24.78 -46.99
N ILE A 11 11.07 26.11 -46.86
CA ILE A 11 10.89 26.79 -45.56
C ILE A 11 9.42 26.72 -45.10
N VAL A 12 8.45 26.81 -46.02
CA VAL A 12 7.02 26.67 -45.66
C VAL A 12 6.68 25.22 -45.27
N LEU A 13 7.31 24.19 -45.86
CA LEU A 13 7.12 22.80 -45.44
C LEU A 13 7.82 22.45 -44.12
N VAL A 14 8.97 23.06 -43.81
CA VAL A 14 9.64 22.89 -42.50
C VAL A 14 8.90 23.66 -41.39
N CYS A 15 8.31 24.82 -41.68
CA CYS A 15 7.43 25.51 -40.73
C CYS A 15 6.08 24.80 -40.53
N ALA A 16 5.53 24.14 -41.55
CA ALA A 16 4.31 23.33 -41.41
C ALA A 16 4.54 22.00 -40.66
N LEU A 17 5.74 21.43 -40.74
CA LEU A 17 6.13 20.25 -39.93
C LEU A 17 6.59 20.61 -38.51
N ALA A 18 7.05 21.84 -38.27
CA ALA A 18 7.33 22.34 -36.92
C ALA A 18 6.06 22.80 -36.15
N LEU A 19 4.96 23.09 -36.86
CA LEU A 19 3.66 23.43 -36.25
C LEU A 19 2.70 22.24 -36.08
N ALA A 20 3.07 21.06 -36.57
CA ALA A 20 2.37 19.79 -36.30
C ALA A 20 3.01 18.97 -35.17
N GLY A 21 4.18 19.38 -34.67
CA GLY A 21 4.93 18.72 -33.59
C GLY A 21 4.84 19.39 -32.21
N MET A 22 4.02 20.43 -32.06
CA MET A 22 3.76 21.13 -30.79
C MET A 22 2.25 21.22 -30.52
N ALA A 23 1.56 20.10 -30.65
CA ALA A 23 0.42 19.84 -29.81
C ALA A 23 0.89 18.86 -28.73
N ILE A 24 1.66 19.37 -27.76
CA ILE A 24 1.64 18.75 -26.44
C ILE A 24 0.16 18.82 -26.08
N ARG A 25 -0.51 17.67 -26.12
CA ARG A 25 -1.73 17.49 -25.35
C ARG A 25 -1.30 17.86 -23.93
N THR A 26 -1.62 19.07 -23.51
CA THR A 26 -1.94 19.27 -22.11
C THR A 26 -3.14 18.36 -21.90
N GLN A 27 -2.85 17.09 -21.57
CA GLN A 27 -3.70 16.39 -20.63
C GLN A 27 -3.80 17.36 -19.47
N THR A 28 -4.88 18.14 -19.45
CA THR A 28 -5.56 18.39 -18.20
C THR A 28 -5.62 17.03 -17.54
N SER A 29 -4.72 16.82 -16.57
CA SER A 29 -4.88 15.73 -15.62
C SER A 29 -6.25 16.00 -15.00
N ALA A 30 -7.28 15.33 -15.52
CA ALA A 30 -8.46 15.06 -14.72
C ALA A 30 -7.90 14.52 -13.42
N GLY A 31 -8.17 15.23 -12.32
CA GLY A 31 -7.45 15.10 -11.07
C GLY A 31 -7.26 13.62 -10.76
N LYS A 32 -6.03 13.13 -10.92
CA LYS A 32 -5.63 11.92 -10.23
C LYS A 32 -5.82 12.30 -8.78
N ASN A 33 -6.78 11.67 -8.10
CA ASN A 33 -6.84 11.75 -6.66
C ASN A 33 -5.41 11.43 -6.21
N GLU A 34 -4.72 12.42 -5.62
CA GLU A 34 -3.44 12.15 -4.99
C GLU A 34 -3.71 11.02 -3.98
N VAL A 35 -2.83 10.03 -3.84
CA VAL A 35 -3.02 8.89 -2.92
C VAL A 35 -1.72 8.68 -2.15
N LYS A 36 -1.80 8.32 -0.86
CA LYS A 36 -0.61 7.99 -0.05
C LYS A 36 0.08 6.75 -0.65
N ASN A 37 1.41 6.78 -0.71
CA ASN A 37 2.26 5.72 -1.27
C ASN A 37 1.68 5.15 -2.59
N PRO A 38 1.76 5.89 -3.70
CA PRO A 38 1.11 5.48 -4.95
C PRO A 38 1.58 4.12 -5.47
N ASP A 39 2.76 3.68 -5.04
CA ASP A 39 3.37 2.39 -5.40
C ASP A 39 2.95 1.24 -4.45
N GLN A 40 2.22 1.51 -3.36
CA GLN A 40 1.77 0.49 -2.40
C GLN A 40 0.56 -0.28 -2.93
N PHE A 41 0.64 -1.60 -2.96
CA PHE A 41 -0.41 -2.47 -3.48
C PHE A 41 -1.61 -2.53 -2.52
N ARG A 42 -2.76 -2.06 -2.98
CA ARG A 42 -4.01 -2.06 -2.20
C ARG A 42 -5.10 -2.67 -3.04
N ALA A 43 -5.40 -3.93 -2.77
CA ALA A 43 -6.28 -4.70 -3.63
C ALA A 43 -7.52 -5.21 -2.90
N VAL A 44 -8.57 -5.49 -3.67
CA VAL A 44 -9.78 -6.14 -3.16
C VAL A 44 -10.03 -7.41 -3.94
N TRP A 45 -10.25 -8.52 -3.24
CA TRP A 45 -10.76 -9.73 -3.90
C TRP A 45 -12.22 -9.54 -4.30
N VAL A 46 -12.51 -9.81 -5.57
CA VAL A 46 -13.87 -9.86 -6.14
C VAL A 46 -14.15 -11.31 -6.52
N SER A 47 -14.87 -12.00 -5.64
CA SER A 47 -15.18 -13.41 -5.78
C SER A 47 -16.42 -13.65 -6.64
N THR A 48 -16.29 -14.55 -7.59
CA THR A 48 -17.37 -14.91 -8.53
C THR A 48 -17.98 -16.25 -8.20
N VAL A 49 -17.26 -17.10 -7.45
CA VAL A 49 -17.79 -18.35 -6.94
C VAL A 49 -19.09 -18.10 -6.17
N TYR A 50 -20.14 -18.87 -6.44
CA TYR A 50 -21.48 -18.68 -5.87
C TYR A 50 -22.10 -17.27 -6.07
N ARG A 51 -21.55 -16.45 -6.98
CA ARG A 51 -21.87 -15.02 -7.12
C ARG A 51 -21.71 -14.25 -5.81
N LEU A 52 -20.64 -14.53 -5.08
CA LEU A 52 -20.37 -13.91 -3.79
C LEU A 52 -20.20 -12.38 -3.87
N ASP A 53 -19.56 -11.89 -4.93
CA ASP A 53 -19.40 -10.45 -5.24
C ASP A 53 -19.92 -10.10 -6.63
N TYR A 54 -19.59 -10.92 -7.64
CA TYR A 54 -19.94 -10.66 -9.05
C TYR A 54 -20.39 -11.93 -9.80
N PRO A 55 -21.37 -11.82 -10.72
CA PRO A 55 -22.35 -10.73 -10.85
C PRO A 55 -23.38 -10.75 -9.72
N SER A 56 -24.13 -9.65 -9.55
CA SER A 56 -25.19 -9.54 -8.54
C SER A 56 -26.32 -10.57 -8.73
N LYS A 57 -26.48 -11.08 -9.96
CA LYS A 57 -27.40 -12.16 -10.33
C LYS A 57 -26.89 -12.86 -11.58
N ALA A 58 -27.25 -14.14 -11.72
CA ALA A 58 -27.06 -14.87 -12.97
C ALA A 58 -27.79 -14.17 -14.13
N THR A 59 -27.07 -13.84 -15.20
CA THR A 59 -27.65 -13.11 -16.33
C THR A 59 -26.80 -13.28 -17.60
N THR A 60 -27.44 -13.23 -18.76
CA THR A 60 -26.76 -13.10 -20.05
C THR A 60 -26.74 -11.66 -20.56
N ASP A 61 -27.45 -10.74 -19.90
CA ASP A 61 -27.57 -9.33 -20.29
C ASP A 61 -26.27 -8.55 -20.00
N PRO A 62 -25.55 -8.08 -21.04
CA PRO A 62 -24.32 -7.30 -20.86
C PRO A 62 -24.52 -6.02 -20.06
N ALA A 63 -25.69 -5.38 -20.13
CA ALA A 63 -25.93 -4.12 -19.42
C ALA A 63 -25.89 -4.31 -17.89
N VAL A 64 -26.42 -5.45 -17.40
CA VAL A 64 -26.35 -5.80 -15.98
C VAL A 64 -24.92 -6.11 -15.57
N LEU A 65 -24.23 -6.92 -16.36
CA LEU A 65 -22.84 -7.32 -16.09
C LEU A 65 -21.88 -6.12 -16.05
N LYS A 66 -22.08 -5.14 -16.95
CA LYS A 66 -21.32 -3.89 -16.96
C LYS A 66 -21.62 -3.02 -15.75
N ALA A 67 -22.91 -2.82 -15.43
CA ALA A 67 -23.31 -2.00 -14.30
C ALA A 67 -22.78 -2.53 -12.95
N ASP A 68 -22.76 -3.85 -12.77
CA ASP A 68 -22.17 -4.47 -11.58
C ASP A 68 -20.65 -4.27 -11.53
N ALA A 69 -19.94 -4.44 -12.66
CA ALA A 69 -18.50 -4.21 -12.75
C ALA A 69 -18.13 -2.75 -12.45
N ASP A 70 -18.81 -1.79 -13.10
CA ASP A 70 -18.59 -0.36 -12.92
C ASP A 70 -18.78 0.04 -11.45
N LYS A 71 -19.82 -0.51 -10.80
CA LYS A 71 -20.09 -0.23 -9.38
C LYS A 71 -18.97 -0.76 -8.48
N ILE A 72 -18.49 -1.97 -8.73
CA ILE A 72 -17.41 -2.59 -7.94
C ILE A 72 -16.13 -1.78 -8.09
N LEU A 73 -15.72 -1.49 -9.32
CA LEU A 73 -14.50 -0.74 -9.64
C LEU A 73 -14.56 0.67 -9.03
N GLN A 74 -15.68 1.39 -9.20
CA GLN A 74 -15.84 2.72 -8.63
C GLN A 74 -15.75 2.70 -7.09
N THR A 75 -16.36 1.71 -6.44
CA THR A 75 -16.29 1.58 -4.98
C THR A 75 -14.85 1.33 -4.51
N CYS A 76 -14.08 0.51 -5.25
CA CYS A 76 -12.66 0.27 -4.94
C CYS A 76 -11.83 1.55 -5.12
N ALA A 77 -12.03 2.27 -6.23
CA ALA A 77 -11.36 3.55 -6.48
C ALA A 77 -11.71 4.61 -5.40
N ASP A 78 -12.97 4.69 -4.97
CA ASP A 78 -13.43 5.62 -3.94
C ASP A 78 -12.82 5.36 -2.56
N MET A 79 -12.43 4.10 -2.28
CA MET A 79 -11.70 3.70 -1.07
C MET A 79 -10.19 3.94 -1.18
N GLY A 80 -9.67 4.32 -2.35
CA GLY A 80 -8.24 4.52 -2.58
C GLY A 80 -7.45 3.22 -2.87
N MET A 81 -8.14 2.18 -3.34
CA MET A 81 -7.48 0.95 -3.81
C MET A 81 -6.71 1.22 -5.10
N THR A 82 -5.67 0.42 -5.36
CA THR A 82 -4.85 0.48 -6.58
C THR A 82 -5.10 -0.71 -7.51
N ALA A 83 -5.71 -1.79 -7.01
CA ALA A 83 -5.94 -2.98 -7.80
C ALA A 83 -7.26 -3.70 -7.43
N VAL A 84 -7.74 -4.52 -8.35
CA VAL A 84 -8.80 -5.51 -8.11
C VAL A 84 -8.31 -6.89 -8.52
N ILE A 85 -8.52 -7.86 -7.65
CA ILE A 85 -8.24 -9.27 -7.93
C ILE A 85 -9.57 -9.96 -8.27
N LEU A 86 -9.86 -10.12 -9.56
CA LEU A 86 -11.13 -10.64 -10.05
C LEU A 86 -11.06 -12.14 -10.28
N GLN A 87 -11.96 -12.92 -9.66
CA GLN A 87 -12.04 -14.36 -9.89
C GLN A 87 -12.59 -14.68 -11.29
N VAL A 88 -11.71 -15.00 -12.23
CA VAL A 88 -12.09 -15.32 -13.62
C VAL A 88 -12.28 -16.81 -13.86
N ARG A 89 -11.71 -17.66 -12.99
CA ARG A 89 -11.87 -19.12 -13.00
C ARG A 89 -12.18 -19.65 -11.59
N PRO A 90 -13.45 -19.70 -11.16
CA PRO A 90 -13.83 -20.18 -9.83
C PRO A 90 -13.82 -21.70 -9.67
N SER A 91 -14.14 -22.47 -10.70
CA SER A 91 -14.24 -23.94 -10.63
C SER A 91 -14.20 -24.60 -12.03
N ALA A 92 -13.00 -24.73 -12.62
CA ALA A 92 -12.77 -25.32 -13.94
C ALA A 92 -13.69 -24.76 -15.05
N ASP A 93 -13.98 -23.47 -14.98
CA ASP A 93 -14.87 -22.72 -15.86
C ASP A 93 -14.34 -21.29 -16.07
N ALA A 94 -14.84 -20.56 -17.07
CA ALA A 94 -14.33 -19.24 -17.42
C ALA A 94 -15.42 -18.16 -17.38
N LEU A 95 -15.07 -16.97 -16.87
CA LEU A 95 -15.87 -15.75 -17.02
C LEU A 95 -15.47 -14.94 -18.26
N TYR A 96 -14.80 -15.60 -19.20
CA TYR A 96 -14.30 -15.04 -20.45
C TYR A 96 -14.39 -16.11 -21.57
N PRO A 97 -14.34 -15.73 -22.86
CA PRO A 97 -14.22 -16.68 -23.95
C PRO A 97 -12.90 -17.46 -23.84
N SER A 98 -12.99 -18.76 -23.54
CA SER A 98 -11.83 -19.64 -23.39
C SER A 98 -11.88 -20.81 -24.37
N SER A 99 -10.71 -21.24 -24.84
CA SER A 99 -10.52 -22.48 -25.58
C SER A 99 -10.30 -23.70 -24.67
N TYR A 100 -10.07 -23.48 -23.37
CA TYR A 100 -9.80 -24.50 -22.36
C TYR A 100 -11.00 -24.77 -21.45
N TYR A 101 -11.77 -23.76 -21.08
CA TYR A 101 -12.82 -23.91 -20.09
C TYR A 101 -14.18 -23.43 -20.60
N PRO A 102 -15.28 -24.14 -20.27
CA PRO A 102 -16.62 -23.67 -20.64
C PRO A 102 -17.00 -22.42 -19.83
N TRP A 103 -17.93 -21.64 -20.35
CA TRP A 103 -18.49 -20.49 -19.63
C TRP A 103 -19.02 -20.87 -18.25
N SER A 104 -18.73 -20.05 -17.25
CA SER A 104 -19.13 -20.30 -15.87
C SER A 104 -20.63 -20.19 -15.64
N ALA A 105 -21.18 -21.17 -14.91
CA ALA A 105 -22.55 -21.10 -14.43
C ALA A 105 -22.74 -20.00 -13.36
N ASP A 106 -21.67 -19.54 -12.72
CA ASP A 106 -21.78 -18.42 -11.78
C ASP A 106 -22.15 -17.12 -12.50
N LEU A 107 -21.70 -16.94 -13.74
CA LEU A 107 -22.01 -15.77 -14.57
C LEU A 107 -23.45 -15.76 -15.10
N THR A 108 -23.84 -16.81 -15.84
CA THR A 108 -25.10 -16.84 -16.60
C THR A 108 -26.18 -17.73 -15.99
N GLY A 109 -25.84 -18.52 -14.97
CA GLY A 109 -26.72 -19.52 -14.36
C GLY A 109 -26.66 -20.88 -15.04
N ARG A 110 -25.92 -21.03 -16.13
CA ARG A 110 -25.77 -22.29 -16.87
C ARG A 110 -24.35 -22.43 -17.44
N GLN A 111 -23.69 -23.53 -17.13
CA GLN A 111 -22.35 -23.80 -17.66
C GLN A 111 -22.38 -23.93 -19.18
N GLY A 112 -21.35 -23.40 -19.85
CA GLY A 112 -21.21 -23.36 -21.30
C GLY A 112 -22.07 -22.29 -21.99
N GLN A 113 -22.92 -21.55 -21.25
CA GLN A 113 -23.70 -20.45 -21.81
C GLN A 113 -22.95 -19.12 -21.70
N ALA A 114 -22.61 -18.55 -22.86
CA ALA A 114 -22.01 -17.22 -22.98
C ALA A 114 -23.00 -16.08 -22.65
N PRO A 115 -22.51 -14.90 -22.26
CA PRO A 115 -23.28 -13.66 -22.31
C PRO A 115 -23.83 -13.37 -23.72
N ALA A 116 -24.90 -12.56 -23.79
CA ALA A 116 -25.50 -12.15 -25.04
C ALA A 116 -24.59 -11.19 -25.83
N ASP A 117 -24.88 -11.02 -27.11
CA ASP A 117 -24.24 -10.07 -28.02
C ASP A 117 -22.71 -10.20 -28.16
N GLY A 118 -22.16 -11.37 -27.80
CA GLY A 118 -20.72 -11.61 -27.84
C GLY A 118 -19.94 -10.81 -26.78
N PHE A 119 -20.61 -10.40 -25.70
CA PHE A 119 -19.96 -9.66 -24.63
C PHE A 119 -18.92 -10.52 -23.91
N ASP A 120 -17.68 -10.04 -23.90
CA ASP A 120 -16.58 -10.55 -23.10
C ASP A 120 -16.48 -9.76 -21.78
N PRO A 121 -16.83 -10.37 -20.62
CA PRO A 121 -16.78 -9.69 -19.34
C PRO A 121 -15.36 -9.30 -18.94
N LEU A 122 -14.37 -10.18 -19.12
CA LEU A 122 -13.02 -9.92 -18.65
C LEU A 122 -12.38 -8.76 -19.43
N ALA A 123 -12.55 -8.72 -20.74
CA ALA A 123 -12.09 -7.58 -21.55
C ALA A 123 -12.66 -6.24 -21.06
N TYR A 124 -13.96 -6.22 -20.69
CA TYR A 124 -14.61 -5.03 -20.16
C TYR A 124 -14.07 -4.64 -18.77
N TRP A 125 -13.86 -5.63 -17.90
CA TRP A 125 -13.30 -5.42 -16.57
C TRP A 125 -11.89 -4.81 -16.63
N VAL A 126 -11.03 -5.33 -17.51
CA VAL A 126 -9.67 -4.80 -17.74
C VAL A 126 -9.74 -3.35 -18.21
N GLU A 127 -10.49 -3.08 -19.29
CA GLU A 127 -10.63 -1.72 -19.85
C GLU A 127 -11.11 -0.73 -18.79
N LYS A 128 -12.13 -1.09 -18.00
CA LYS A 128 -12.70 -0.20 -17.00
C LYS A 128 -11.84 -0.03 -15.76
N ALA A 129 -11.12 -1.07 -15.33
CA ALA A 129 -10.18 -0.95 -14.22
C ALA A 129 -9.08 0.06 -14.58
N HIS A 130 -8.47 -0.09 -15.76
CA HIS A 130 -7.42 0.81 -16.24
C HIS A 130 -7.90 2.25 -16.44
N GLU A 131 -9.11 2.46 -16.97
CA GLU A 131 -9.72 3.80 -17.06
C GLU A 131 -9.84 4.49 -15.68
N MET A 132 -10.03 3.71 -14.61
CA MET A 132 -10.13 4.19 -13.24
C MET A 132 -8.78 4.23 -12.51
N GLY A 133 -7.68 3.86 -13.19
CA GLY A 133 -6.34 3.79 -12.62
C GLY A 133 -6.15 2.62 -11.65
N LEU A 134 -6.93 1.56 -11.81
CA LEU A 134 -6.82 0.31 -11.07
C LEU A 134 -6.12 -0.74 -11.93
N GLU A 135 -5.18 -1.47 -11.35
CA GLU A 135 -4.71 -2.74 -11.91
C GLU A 135 -5.83 -3.80 -11.82
N LEU A 136 -5.81 -4.76 -12.74
CA LEU A 136 -6.64 -5.96 -12.70
C LEU A 136 -5.78 -7.22 -12.70
N HIS A 137 -5.87 -7.96 -11.61
CA HIS A 137 -5.23 -9.27 -11.46
C HIS A 137 -6.29 -10.36 -11.66
N ALA A 138 -6.08 -11.23 -12.65
CA ALA A 138 -6.97 -12.34 -12.95
C ALA A 138 -6.74 -13.50 -11.97
N TRP A 139 -7.72 -13.73 -11.09
CA TRP A 139 -7.69 -14.80 -10.11
C TRP A 139 -8.24 -16.12 -10.65
N ILE A 140 -7.42 -17.15 -10.58
CA ILE A 140 -7.74 -18.51 -11.00
C ILE A 140 -7.65 -19.49 -9.83
N ASN A 141 -8.63 -20.38 -9.71
CA ASN A 141 -8.52 -21.58 -8.89
C ASN A 141 -7.94 -22.72 -9.77
N PRO A 142 -6.84 -23.38 -9.39
CA PRO A 142 -6.17 -24.36 -10.25
C PRO A 142 -6.91 -25.70 -10.36
N PHE A 143 -7.28 -26.31 -9.23
CA PHE A 143 -7.66 -27.73 -9.22
C PHE A 143 -9.14 -28.00 -8.99
N ARG A 144 -9.93 -27.02 -8.51
CA ARG A 144 -11.36 -27.25 -8.24
C ARG A 144 -12.12 -27.52 -9.54
N VAL A 145 -12.80 -28.68 -9.60
CA VAL A 145 -13.75 -29.00 -10.68
C VAL A 145 -15.16 -28.67 -10.25
N THR A 146 -15.57 -29.07 -9.04
CA THR A 146 -16.92 -28.80 -8.54
C THR A 146 -16.91 -28.11 -7.18
N LYS A 147 -17.99 -27.37 -6.94
CA LYS A 147 -18.30 -26.67 -5.69
C LYS A 147 -19.34 -27.45 -4.87
N GLY A 148 -20.25 -28.11 -5.58
CA GLY A 148 -21.20 -29.12 -5.16
C GLY A 148 -20.73 -30.51 -5.58
N GLY A 149 -21.42 -31.53 -5.07
CA GLY A 149 -20.99 -32.91 -5.29
C GLY A 149 -21.44 -33.51 -6.61
N GLN A 150 -21.71 -34.82 -6.57
CA GLN A 150 -22.03 -35.63 -7.75
C GLN A 150 -23.05 -34.98 -8.70
N SER A 151 -24.10 -34.33 -8.18
CA SER A 151 -25.11 -33.69 -9.04
C SER A 151 -24.56 -32.54 -9.89
N GLU A 152 -23.61 -31.75 -9.38
CA GLU A 152 -22.95 -30.73 -10.21
C GLU A 152 -22.04 -31.40 -11.23
N TYR A 153 -21.25 -32.38 -10.80
CA TYR A 153 -20.37 -33.14 -11.69
C TYR A 153 -21.14 -33.76 -12.86
N ASP A 154 -22.29 -34.38 -12.62
CA ASP A 154 -23.14 -34.98 -13.65
C ASP A 154 -23.73 -33.95 -14.62
N SER A 155 -23.88 -32.70 -14.17
CA SER A 155 -24.44 -31.60 -14.96
C SER A 155 -23.42 -30.86 -15.82
N LEU A 156 -22.11 -31.13 -15.64
CA LEU A 156 -21.06 -30.49 -16.43
C LEU A 156 -21.27 -30.75 -17.93
N THR A 157 -20.92 -29.77 -18.76
CA THR A 157 -21.06 -29.89 -20.22
C THR A 157 -20.11 -30.95 -20.77
N ALA A 158 -20.45 -31.55 -21.93
CA ALA A 158 -19.69 -32.67 -22.48
C ALA A 158 -18.25 -32.30 -22.91
N ASP A 159 -18.03 -31.03 -23.21
CA ASP A 159 -16.74 -30.41 -23.54
C ASP A 159 -15.94 -29.96 -22.31
N HIS A 160 -16.49 -30.09 -21.10
CA HIS A 160 -15.79 -29.76 -19.87
C HIS A 160 -14.55 -30.65 -19.72
N PRO A 161 -13.37 -30.13 -19.29
CA PRO A 161 -12.14 -30.92 -19.24
C PRO A 161 -12.26 -32.16 -18.35
N ALA A 162 -12.92 -32.05 -17.20
CA ALA A 162 -13.24 -33.19 -16.34
C ALA A 162 -14.15 -34.28 -16.97
N LYS A 163 -14.92 -33.96 -18.02
CA LYS A 163 -15.72 -34.92 -18.79
C LYS A 163 -14.95 -35.53 -19.95
N VAL A 164 -14.07 -34.75 -20.57
CA VAL A 164 -13.17 -35.21 -21.63
C VAL A 164 -12.07 -36.11 -21.08
N HIS A 165 -11.55 -35.77 -19.90
CA HIS A 165 -10.49 -36.46 -19.17
C HIS A 165 -10.98 -36.88 -17.77
N PRO A 166 -11.88 -37.88 -17.68
CA PRO A 166 -12.35 -38.37 -16.38
C PRO A 166 -11.22 -39.02 -15.56
N ASP A 167 -10.13 -39.43 -16.22
CA ASP A 167 -8.89 -39.93 -15.61
C ASP A 167 -8.10 -38.84 -14.85
N TRP A 168 -8.40 -37.56 -15.09
CA TRP A 168 -7.78 -36.46 -14.34
C TRP A 168 -8.47 -36.16 -13.02
N VAL A 169 -9.62 -36.78 -12.75
CA VAL A 169 -10.56 -36.32 -11.71
C VAL A 169 -10.52 -37.23 -10.49
N VAL A 170 -10.36 -36.63 -9.32
CA VAL A 170 -10.41 -37.31 -8.02
C VAL A 170 -11.59 -36.75 -7.22
N GLU A 171 -12.39 -37.65 -6.65
CA GLU A 171 -13.42 -37.29 -5.66
C GLU A 171 -12.77 -37.14 -4.28
N TYR A 172 -13.07 -36.06 -3.58
CA TYR A 172 -12.67 -35.84 -2.21
C TYR A 172 -13.79 -35.14 -1.43
N ASP A 173 -14.22 -35.76 -0.33
CA ASP A 173 -15.29 -35.27 0.55
C ASP A 173 -16.56 -34.83 -0.22
N GLY A 174 -16.97 -35.66 -1.19
CA GLY A 174 -18.15 -35.41 -2.01
C GLY A 174 -18.00 -34.25 -3.00
N LYS A 175 -16.79 -33.79 -3.33
CA LYS A 175 -16.48 -32.81 -4.39
C LYS A 175 -15.43 -33.36 -5.33
N TYR A 176 -15.25 -32.74 -6.49
CA TYR A 176 -14.30 -33.19 -7.51
C TYR A 176 -13.20 -32.18 -7.76
N TYR A 177 -12.00 -32.70 -7.98
CA TYR A 177 -10.77 -31.94 -8.19
C TYR A 177 -9.96 -32.59 -9.33
N PHE A 178 -9.20 -31.78 -10.05
CA PHE A 178 -8.14 -32.31 -10.89
C PHE A 178 -6.99 -32.80 -10.01
N ASP A 179 -6.40 -33.95 -10.36
CA ASP A 179 -5.25 -34.52 -9.66
C ASP A 179 -3.97 -33.71 -9.95
N PRO A 180 -3.40 -32.98 -8.97
CA PRO A 180 -2.18 -32.20 -9.19
C PRO A 180 -0.96 -33.07 -9.54
N GLY A 181 -1.01 -34.38 -9.23
CA GLY A 181 0.06 -35.33 -9.52
C GLY A 181 0.26 -35.65 -10.99
N LEU A 182 -0.76 -35.44 -11.83
CA LEU A 182 -0.69 -35.68 -13.25
C LEU A 182 0.02 -34.52 -13.98
N PRO A 183 1.13 -34.77 -14.71
CA PRO A 183 1.79 -33.73 -15.50
C PRO A 183 0.86 -33.05 -16.52
N GLU A 184 -0.06 -33.82 -17.12
CA GLU A 184 -1.03 -33.30 -18.10
C GLU A 184 -2.01 -32.30 -17.47
N VAL A 185 -2.41 -32.51 -16.21
CA VAL A 185 -3.25 -31.56 -15.47
C VAL A 185 -2.48 -30.25 -15.24
N ARG A 186 -1.23 -30.33 -14.80
CA ARG A 186 -0.39 -29.13 -14.57
C ARG A 186 -0.19 -28.35 -15.87
N GLU A 187 0.15 -29.04 -16.96
CA GLU A 187 0.29 -28.42 -18.28
C GLU A 187 -1.01 -27.72 -18.73
N TYR A 188 -2.16 -28.38 -18.57
CA TYR A 188 -3.46 -27.80 -18.94
C TYR A 188 -3.75 -26.51 -18.18
N ILE A 189 -3.49 -26.50 -16.87
CA ILE A 189 -3.68 -25.34 -16.02
C ILE A 189 -2.73 -24.20 -16.43
N ILE A 190 -1.47 -24.50 -16.73
CA ILE A 190 -0.49 -23.49 -17.18
C ILE A 190 -0.91 -22.89 -18.52
N GLN A 191 -1.23 -23.72 -19.52
CA GLN A 191 -1.65 -23.23 -20.84
C GLN A 191 -2.89 -22.34 -20.77
N SER A 192 -3.84 -22.66 -19.89
CA SER A 192 -5.01 -21.80 -19.70
C SER A 192 -4.68 -20.47 -19.00
N ALA A 193 -3.62 -20.39 -18.18
CA ALA A 193 -3.11 -19.13 -17.65
C ALA A 193 -2.36 -18.33 -18.73
N GLU A 194 -1.62 -19.01 -19.62
CA GLU A 194 -1.03 -18.37 -20.81
C GLU A 194 -2.10 -17.81 -21.75
N GLU A 195 -3.27 -18.44 -21.87
CA GLU A 195 -4.41 -17.90 -22.63
C GLU A 195 -4.83 -16.52 -22.09
N LEU A 196 -4.88 -16.36 -20.77
CA LEU A 196 -5.18 -15.08 -20.13
C LEU A 196 -4.10 -14.04 -20.46
N ALA A 197 -2.83 -14.36 -20.22
CA ALA A 197 -1.71 -13.46 -20.45
C ALA A 197 -1.53 -13.04 -21.92
N ARG A 198 -1.93 -13.89 -22.88
CA ARG A 198 -1.82 -13.58 -24.32
C ARG A 198 -2.98 -12.74 -24.85
N ASN A 199 -4.16 -12.89 -24.26
CA ASN A 199 -5.39 -12.36 -24.84
C ASN A 199 -5.93 -11.12 -24.11
N TYR A 200 -5.49 -10.87 -22.88
CA TYR A 200 -5.96 -9.77 -22.06
C TYR A 200 -4.79 -8.94 -21.54
N ASP A 201 -4.99 -7.62 -21.49
CA ASP A 201 -4.07 -6.65 -20.89
C ASP A 201 -4.24 -6.64 -19.36
N ILE A 202 -4.09 -7.81 -18.73
CA ILE A 202 -4.16 -7.97 -17.28
C ILE A 202 -2.82 -7.55 -16.66
N ASP A 203 -2.86 -6.99 -15.46
CA ASP A 203 -1.65 -6.58 -14.73
C ASP A 203 -1.06 -7.73 -13.90
N GLY A 204 -1.84 -8.79 -13.66
CA GLY A 204 -1.32 -9.98 -13.04
C GLY A 204 -2.20 -11.22 -13.08
N ILE A 205 -1.60 -12.36 -12.74
CA ILE A 205 -2.26 -13.64 -12.46
C ILE A 205 -2.17 -13.91 -10.96
N HIS A 206 -3.31 -14.27 -10.37
CA HIS A 206 -3.43 -14.56 -8.94
C HIS A 206 -3.95 -15.98 -8.70
N MET A 207 -3.33 -16.73 -7.79
CA MET A 207 -3.91 -17.96 -7.23
C MET A 207 -4.21 -17.79 -5.75
N ASP A 208 -5.31 -18.39 -5.28
CA ASP A 208 -5.69 -18.41 -3.88
C ASP A 208 -5.08 -19.63 -3.13
N ASP A 209 -5.70 -20.04 -2.02
CA ASP A 209 -5.16 -21.00 -1.06
C ASP A 209 -5.53 -22.46 -1.35
N TYR A 210 -6.26 -22.75 -2.44
CA TYR A 210 -6.73 -24.11 -2.76
C TYR A 210 -5.75 -24.86 -3.66
N PHE A 211 -4.99 -25.76 -3.03
CA PHE A 211 -4.13 -26.74 -3.71
C PHE A 211 -4.78 -28.13 -3.58
N TYR A 212 -4.17 -29.05 -2.85
CA TYR A 212 -4.84 -30.28 -2.46
C TYR A 212 -5.91 -29.99 -1.39
N PRO A 213 -7.06 -30.69 -1.41
CA PRO A 213 -8.14 -30.49 -0.45
C PRO A 213 -7.92 -31.20 0.90
N GLY A 214 -6.90 -32.06 1.01
CA GLY A 214 -6.50 -32.68 2.27
C GLY A 214 -5.66 -33.93 2.12
N ALA A 215 -5.27 -34.53 3.25
CA ALA A 215 -4.28 -35.61 3.28
C ALA A 215 -4.78 -36.96 2.73
N ASN A 216 -6.09 -37.19 2.69
CA ASN A 216 -6.67 -38.45 2.21
C ASN A 216 -7.09 -38.38 0.73
N PHE A 217 -6.45 -37.53 -0.07
CA PHE A 217 -6.67 -37.45 -1.51
C PHE A 217 -6.32 -38.80 -2.19
N ASP A 218 -7.15 -39.27 -3.10
CA ASP A 218 -7.03 -40.62 -3.70
C ASP A 218 -6.17 -40.58 -4.98
N ASP A 219 -4.87 -40.35 -4.80
CA ASP A 219 -3.85 -40.25 -5.87
C ASP A 219 -2.79 -41.36 -5.77
N ALA A 220 -3.13 -42.49 -5.13
CA ALA A 220 -2.18 -43.57 -4.87
C ALA A 220 -1.63 -44.20 -6.17
N ASP A 221 -2.47 -44.35 -7.19
CA ASP A 221 -2.07 -44.85 -8.50
C ASP A 221 -1.17 -43.84 -9.24
N THR A 222 -1.51 -42.55 -9.17
CA THR A 222 -0.70 -41.46 -9.70
C THR A 222 0.67 -41.40 -9.01
N TYR A 223 0.71 -41.55 -7.68
CA TYR A 223 1.95 -41.64 -6.91
C TYR A 223 2.79 -42.86 -7.30
N ALA A 224 2.17 -44.03 -7.51
CA ALA A 224 2.88 -45.22 -7.96
C ALA A 224 3.54 -45.03 -9.34
N GLN A 225 2.91 -44.24 -10.22
CA GLN A 225 3.42 -43.95 -11.55
C GLN A 225 4.49 -42.85 -11.57
N TYR A 226 4.28 -41.74 -10.86
CA TYR A 226 5.10 -40.53 -10.98
C TYR A 226 5.95 -40.21 -9.74
N GLY A 227 5.70 -40.88 -8.61
CA GLY A 227 6.29 -40.57 -7.30
C GLY A 227 7.62 -41.27 -6.99
N SER A 228 8.21 -42.02 -7.93
CA SER A 228 9.39 -42.88 -7.67
C SER A 228 10.64 -42.16 -7.10
N GLY A 229 10.72 -40.83 -7.20
CA GLY A 229 11.78 -40.01 -6.60
C GLY A 229 11.55 -39.62 -5.13
N PHE A 230 10.39 -39.96 -4.56
CA PHE A 230 9.99 -39.56 -3.22
C PHE A 230 9.73 -40.79 -2.34
N SER A 231 10.20 -40.72 -1.10
CA SER A 231 9.92 -41.73 -0.08
C SER A 231 8.64 -41.43 0.72
N ASP A 232 8.18 -40.18 0.68
CA ASP A 232 6.98 -39.68 1.35
C ASP A 232 6.03 -39.08 0.31
N ILE A 233 4.75 -39.49 0.37
CA ILE A 233 3.73 -39.00 -0.56
C ILE A 233 3.45 -37.51 -0.34
N GLY A 234 3.59 -37.00 0.88
CA GLY A 234 3.43 -35.58 1.18
C GLY A 234 4.51 -34.72 0.52
N ASP A 235 5.76 -35.19 0.52
CA ASP A 235 6.85 -34.53 -0.22
C ASP A 235 6.57 -34.50 -1.72
N TRP A 236 6.08 -35.62 -2.28
CA TRP A 236 5.70 -35.67 -3.69
C TRP A 236 4.53 -34.73 -4.02
N ARG A 237 3.48 -34.68 -3.17
CA ARG A 237 2.36 -33.75 -3.35
C ARG A 237 2.79 -32.29 -3.32
N ARG A 238 3.68 -31.92 -2.38
CA ARG A 238 4.30 -30.59 -2.36
C ARG A 238 5.08 -30.32 -3.63
N ASP A 239 5.84 -31.30 -4.12
CA ASP A 239 6.60 -31.15 -5.36
C ASP A 239 5.70 -30.97 -6.60
N ASN A 240 4.57 -31.65 -6.68
CA ASN A 240 3.59 -31.44 -7.75
C ASN A 240 3.08 -29.99 -7.77
N VAL A 241 2.75 -29.43 -6.61
CA VAL A 241 2.35 -28.02 -6.50
C VAL A 241 3.53 -27.10 -6.85
N ASN A 242 4.73 -27.39 -6.37
CA ASN A 242 5.94 -26.62 -6.69
C ASN A 242 6.22 -26.57 -8.19
N GLN A 243 6.07 -27.70 -8.89
CA GLN A 243 6.23 -27.77 -10.34
C GLN A 243 5.22 -26.87 -11.06
N LEU A 244 3.94 -26.90 -10.65
CA LEU A 244 2.92 -26.01 -11.20
C LEU A 244 3.31 -24.54 -10.99
N VAL A 245 3.64 -24.16 -9.74
CA VAL A 245 3.95 -22.76 -9.38
C VAL A 245 5.17 -22.26 -10.17
N LYS A 246 6.26 -23.04 -10.14
CA LYS A 246 7.50 -22.68 -10.82
C LYS A 246 7.30 -22.53 -12.33
N GLU A 247 6.73 -23.55 -12.97
CA GLU A 247 6.62 -23.56 -14.43
C GLU A 247 5.60 -22.53 -14.93
N MET A 248 4.54 -22.26 -14.16
CA MET A 248 3.60 -21.19 -14.45
C MET A 248 4.29 -19.82 -14.44
N GLY A 249 5.05 -19.50 -13.39
CA GLY A 249 5.81 -18.24 -13.32
C GLY A 249 6.76 -18.08 -14.50
N GLU A 250 7.62 -19.09 -14.74
CA GLU A 250 8.58 -19.08 -15.85
C GLU A 250 7.91 -18.83 -17.22
N ARG A 251 6.74 -19.43 -17.46
CA ARG A 251 6.01 -19.31 -18.74
C ARG A 251 5.22 -18.02 -18.87
N LEU A 252 4.64 -17.51 -17.78
CA LEU A 252 3.98 -16.21 -17.77
C LEU A 252 4.99 -15.10 -18.08
N HIS A 253 6.14 -15.08 -17.40
CA HIS A 253 7.19 -14.07 -17.65
C HIS A 253 7.87 -14.21 -19.02
N ALA A 254 7.84 -15.40 -19.63
CA ALA A 254 8.28 -15.58 -21.01
C ALA A 254 7.30 -14.96 -22.04
N ILE A 255 6.02 -14.79 -21.67
CA ILE A 255 5.01 -14.11 -22.48
C ILE A 255 5.07 -12.62 -22.26
N ASP A 256 5.05 -12.22 -20.99
CA ASP A 256 5.07 -10.84 -20.54
C ASP A 256 5.95 -10.71 -19.29
N PRO A 257 7.18 -10.17 -19.43
CA PRO A 257 8.10 -10.00 -18.31
C PRO A 257 7.61 -9.02 -17.22
N ASP A 258 6.65 -8.15 -17.53
CA ASP A 258 6.13 -7.16 -16.60
C ASP A 258 4.84 -7.65 -15.91
N LEU A 259 4.28 -8.79 -16.31
CA LEU A 259 3.08 -9.36 -15.73
C LEU A 259 3.35 -9.89 -14.32
N SER A 260 2.58 -9.40 -13.34
CA SER A 260 2.70 -9.85 -11.96
C SER A 260 2.14 -11.26 -11.77
N TYR A 261 2.86 -12.13 -11.07
CA TYR A 261 2.41 -13.47 -10.70
C TYR A 261 2.50 -13.66 -9.19
N GLY A 262 1.35 -13.87 -8.54
CA GLY A 262 1.35 -14.06 -7.10
C GLY A 262 0.30 -15.01 -6.56
N ILE A 263 0.51 -15.41 -5.31
CA ILE A 263 -0.28 -16.45 -4.66
C ILE A 263 -0.66 -16.02 -3.23
N SER A 264 -1.91 -16.25 -2.86
CA SER A 264 -2.47 -16.01 -1.54
C SER A 264 -2.66 -17.32 -0.76
N PRO A 265 -1.62 -17.83 -0.07
CA PRO A 265 -1.76 -19.02 0.76
C PRO A 265 -2.46 -18.72 2.09
N SER A 266 -2.79 -19.78 2.83
CA SER A 266 -3.13 -19.64 4.26
C SER A 266 -2.02 -18.91 5.02
N GLY A 267 -2.40 -18.09 6.01
CA GLY A 267 -1.45 -17.28 6.78
C GLY A 267 -0.40 -18.09 7.56
N VAL A 268 -0.63 -19.37 7.83
CA VAL A 268 0.39 -20.26 8.44
C VAL A 268 0.87 -21.31 7.44
N TRP A 269 2.15 -21.21 7.11
CA TRP A 269 2.90 -22.23 6.35
C TRP A 269 3.07 -23.51 7.19
N ALA A 270 3.77 -23.39 8.32
CA ALA A 270 3.95 -24.44 9.31
C ALA A 270 4.22 -23.84 10.70
N ASP A 271 3.82 -24.56 11.74
CA ASP A 271 4.14 -24.25 13.13
C ASP A 271 5.60 -24.61 13.41
N LYS A 272 6.28 -23.83 14.26
CA LYS A 272 7.69 -24.03 14.63
C LYS A 272 7.98 -25.41 15.25
N SER A 273 6.97 -26.01 15.91
CA SER A 273 7.05 -27.36 16.46
C SER A 273 7.06 -28.45 15.40
N SER A 274 6.44 -28.19 14.25
CA SER A 274 6.32 -29.13 13.12
C SER A 274 7.46 -28.94 12.12
N GLN A 275 7.86 -27.69 11.87
CA GLN A 275 9.00 -27.32 11.02
C GLN A 275 9.86 -26.28 11.75
N SER A 276 11.18 -26.49 11.86
CA SER A 276 12.03 -25.57 12.64
C SER A 276 12.06 -24.12 12.12
N GLN A 277 11.73 -23.93 10.84
CA GLN A 277 11.62 -22.63 10.18
C GLN A 277 10.22 -22.01 10.29
N GLY A 278 9.25 -22.71 10.89
CA GLY A 278 7.86 -22.28 11.01
C GLY A 278 7.64 -21.12 11.97
N SER A 279 6.43 -20.55 11.90
CA SER A 279 5.98 -19.47 12.76
C SER A 279 5.74 -19.96 14.19
N ASN A 280 5.82 -19.04 15.17
CA ASN A 280 5.51 -19.36 16.57
C ASN A 280 3.98 -19.40 16.81
N THR A 281 3.32 -20.28 16.07
CA THR A 281 1.87 -20.51 16.06
C THR A 281 1.54 -21.91 16.56
N THR A 282 0.29 -22.12 16.95
CA THR A 282 -0.22 -23.40 17.45
C THR A 282 -1.69 -23.64 17.05
N GLY A 283 -2.10 -23.15 15.87
CA GLY A 283 -3.51 -23.16 15.43
C GLY A 283 -4.00 -24.49 14.87
N GLY A 284 -3.10 -25.41 14.53
CA GLY A 284 -3.40 -26.76 14.08
C GLY A 284 -3.74 -26.92 12.59
N PHE A 285 -3.89 -25.83 11.84
CA PHE A 285 -3.92 -25.88 10.37
C PHE A 285 -2.63 -25.31 9.80
N GLU A 286 -1.84 -26.16 9.14
CA GLU A 286 -0.55 -25.83 8.55
C GLU A 286 -0.59 -26.12 7.05
N SER A 287 -0.56 -25.10 6.20
CA SER A 287 -0.74 -25.27 4.74
C SER A 287 0.31 -26.19 4.09
N TYR A 288 1.51 -26.26 4.65
CA TYR A 288 2.57 -27.20 4.23
C TYR A 288 2.14 -28.67 4.27
N TYR A 289 1.24 -29.03 5.21
CA TYR A 289 0.74 -30.39 5.38
C TYR A 289 -0.71 -30.56 4.94
N ALA A 290 -1.55 -29.56 5.20
CA ALA A 290 -2.99 -29.66 4.98
C ALA A 290 -3.37 -29.52 3.49
N SER A 291 -2.72 -28.61 2.77
CA SER A 291 -2.95 -28.38 1.34
C SER A 291 -1.71 -28.68 0.48
N TYR A 292 -0.61 -29.12 1.11
CA TYR A 292 0.68 -29.35 0.46
C TYR A 292 1.21 -28.11 -0.27
N ALA A 293 0.93 -26.92 0.28
CA ALA A 293 1.43 -25.65 -0.20
C ALA A 293 2.76 -25.30 0.47
N ASP A 294 3.88 -25.50 -0.22
CA ASP A 294 5.20 -25.12 0.28
C ASP A 294 5.54 -23.65 -0.01
N SER A 295 4.67 -22.75 0.44
CA SER A 295 4.72 -21.31 0.14
C SER A 295 6.02 -20.63 0.56
N ARG A 296 6.67 -21.10 1.63
CA ARG A 296 8.01 -20.62 1.99
C ARG A 296 9.02 -20.89 0.88
N LYS A 297 8.97 -22.06 0.23
CA LYS A 297 9.89 -22.39 -0.87
C LYS A 297 9.65 -21.51 -2.10
N TRP A 298 8.40 -21.23 -2.44
CA TRP A 298 8.07 -20.38 -3.59
C TRP A 298 8.68 -18.98 -3.45
N VAL A 299 8.67 -18.43 -2.23
CA VAL A 299 9.32 -17.15 -1.91
C VAL A 299 10.84 -17.26 -2.01
N GLN A 300 11.43 -18.26 -1.34
CA GLN A 300 12.89 -18.38 -1.22
C GLN A 300 13.60 -18.70 -2.55
N GLU A 301 12.87 -19.29 -3.48
CA GLU A 301 13.34 -19.60 -4.84
C GLU A 301 12.85 -18.57 -5.88
N GLU A 302 12.11 -17.53 -5.44
CA GLU A 302 11.63 -16.42 -6.29
C GLU A 302 10.82 -16.89 -7.51
N TRP A 303 9.92 -17.87 -7.30
CA TRP A 303 9.05 -18.41 -8.36
C TRP A 303 7.78 -17.59 -8.57
N ILE A 304 7.54 -16.60 -7.71
CA ILE A 304 6.40 -15.70 -7.68
C ILE A 304 6.92 -14.29 -7.44
N ASP A 305 6.24 -13.29 -7.99
CA ASP A 305 6.58 -11.88 -7.80
C ASP A 305 6.03 -11.34 -6.48
N TYR A 306 4.92 -11.89 -6.00
CA TYR A 306 4.40 -11.57 -4.68
C TYR A 306 3.78 -12.75 -3.95
N ILE A 307 3.82 -12.69 -2.62
CA ILE A 307 3.09 -13.57 -1.72
C ILE A 307 2.07 -12.76 -0.93
N CYS A 308 0.86 -13.31 -0.80
CA CYS A 308 -0.26 -12.66 -0.11
C CYS A 308 -0.87 -13.53 1.01
N PRO A 309 -0.15 -13.85 2.10
CA PRO A 309 -0.69 -14.68 3.17
C PRO A 309 -2.00 -14.15 3.77
N GLN A 310 -2.98 -15.06 3.92
CA GLN A 310 -4.28 -14.77 4.53
C GLN A 310 -4.16 -14.74 6.07
N VAL A 311 -3.82 -13.58 6.65
CA VAL A 311 -3.61 -13.40 8.10
C VAL A 311 -4.91 -12.98 8.78
N TYR A 312 -5.86 -13.92 8.87
CA TYR A 312 -7.25 -13.65 9.29
C TYR A 312 -7.49 -13.76 10.80
N TRP A 313 -6.55 -13.26 11.59
CA TRP A 313 -6.64 -13.24 13.06
C TRP A 313 -6.39 -11.82 13.57
N TYR A 314 -6.84 -11.51 14.79
CA TYR A 314 -6.61 -10.20 15.40
C TYR A 314 -5.23 -10.15 16.11
N ILE A 315 -4.70 -8.95 16.32
CA ILE A 315 -3.46 -8.73 17.09
C ILE A 315 -3.65 -9.20 18.53
N GLY A 316 -2.74 -10.04 19.01
CA GLY A 316 -2.81 -10.69 20.33
C GLY A 316 -3.60 -12.00 20.34
N HIS A 317 -3.97 -12.56 19.20
CA HIS A 317 -4.65 -13.86 19.15
C HIS A 317 -3.77 -14.98 19.75
N LYS A 318 -4.32 -15.74 20.69
CA LYS A 318 -3.55 -16.65 21.58
C LYS A 318 -2.69 -17.69 20.84
N SER A 319 -3.18 -18.23 19.74
CA SER A 319 -2.51 -19.33 19.00
C SER A 319 -2.00 -18.90 17.62
N MET A 320 -2.45 -17.76 17.12
CA MET A 320 -2.35 -17.32 15.71
C MET A 320 -2.26 -15.81 15.68
N ASP A 321 -1.40 -15.25 16.54
CA ASP A 321 -1.26 -13.81 16.69
C ASP A 321 -0.89 -13.15 15.35
N TYR A 322 -1.65 -12.13 14.95
CA TYR A 322 -1.45 -11.42 13.70
C TYR A 322 -0.02 -10.88 13.56
N GLU A 323 0.49 -10.19 14.59
CA GLU A 323 1.82 -9.59 14.55
C GLU A 323 2.91 -10.65 14.39
N THR A 324 2.80 -11.76 15.12
CA THR A 324 3.69 -12.91 15.02
C THR A 324 3.72 -13.48 13.60
N VAL A 325 2.55 -13.64 12.97
CA VAL A 325 2.44 -14.21 11.61
C VAL A 325 3.00 -13.22 10.57
N VAL A 326 2.64 -11.94 10.63
CA VAL A 326 3.13 -10.92 9.68
C VAL A 326 4.65 -10.77 9.77
N LYS A 327 5.22 -10.71 10.98
CA LYS A 327 6.69 -10.63 11.15
C LYS A 327 7.41 -11.87 10.62
N TRP A 328 6.81 -13.05 10.74
CA TRP A 328 7.38 -14.28 10.16
C TRP A 328 7.40 -14.24 8.63
N TRP A 329 6.34 -13.72 8.01
CA TRP A 329 6.31 -13.52 6.56
C TRP A 329 7.28 -12.43 6.09
N ALA A 330 7.39 -11.33 6.83
CA ALA A 330 8.39 -10.29 6.59
C ALA A 330 9.82 -10.85 6.62
N ASP A 331 10.13 -11.74 7.56
CA ASP A 331 11.41 -12.43 7.60
C ASP A 331 11.59 -13.46 6.47
N THR A 332 10.49 -14.02 5.95
CA THR A 332 10.50 -14.97 4.83
C THR A 332 10.81 -14.29 3.50
N VAL A 333 10.33 -13.07 3.25
CA VAL A 333 10.66 -12.29 2.04
C VAL A 333 11.97 -11.48 2.18
N ARG A 334 12.57 -11.47 3.38
CA ARG A 334 13.76 -10.65 3.63
C ARG A 334 14.93 -11.12 2.76
N GLY A 335 15.34 -10.27 1.83
CA GLY A 335 16.48 -10.52 0.94
C GLY A 335 16.11 -11.25 -0.35
N THR A 336 14.82 -11.38 -0.65
CA THR A 336 14.28 -11.79 -1.95
C THR A 336 13.69 -10.57 -2.67
N ASP A 337 13.44 -10.69 -3.96
CA ASP A 337 12.71 -9.71 -4.77
C ASP A 337 11.18 -9.91 -4.72
N VAL A 338 10.70 -10.90 -3.97
CA VAL A 338 9.26 -11.17 -3.76
C VAL A 338 8.61 -10.14 -2.84
N SER A 339 7.59 -9.43 -3.32
CA SER A 339 6.78 -8.52 -2.51
C SER A 339 5.88 -9.26 -1.52
N LEU A 340 5.70 -8.68 -0.33
CA LEU A 340 4.78 -9.20 0.67
C LEU A 340 3.55 -8.30 0.79
N TYR A 341 2.38 -8.88 0.48
CA TYR A 341 1.09 -8.26 0.74
C TYR A 341 0.35 -9.01 1.85
N ILE A 342 -0.41 -8.32 2.70
CA ILE A 342 -1.13 -8.98 3.78
C ILE A 342 -2.61 -9.13 3.43
N GLY A 343 -3.11 -10.38 3.43
CA GLY A 343 -4.53 -10.67 3.32
C GLY A 343 -5.28 -10.28 4.59
N MET A 344 -6.23 -9.36 4.47
CA MET A 344 -7.00 -8.77 5.56
C MET A 344 -8.39 -9.40 5.70
N ALA A 345 -8.83 -9.64 6.94
CA ALA A 345 -10.10 -10.30 7.26
C ALA A 345 -11.26 -9.32 7.46
N ASP A 346 -11.59 -8.51 6.47
CA ASP A 346 -12.67 -7.52 6.56
C ASP A 346 -14.01 -8.09 6.98
N TYR A 347 -14.27 -9.35 6.60
CA TYR A 347 -15.48 -10.08 6.95
C TYR A 347 -15.68 -10.30 8.46
N GLN A 348 -14.62 -10.17 9.28
CA GLN A 348 -14.69 -10.27 10.74
C GLN A 348 -15.04 -8.94 11.40
N ALA A 349 -14.75 -7.81 10.73
CA ALA A 349 -14.95 -6.47 11.28
C ALA A 349 -16.44 -6.10 11.39
N GLY A 350 -16.73 -5.01 12.10
CA GLY A 350 -18.08 -4.53 12.34
C GLY A 350 -18.85 -5.35 13.38
N ASN A 351 -18.15 -6.14 14.22
CA ASN A 351 -18.81 -6.85 15.31
C ASN A 351 -19.44 -5.84 16.27
N THR A 352 -20.66 -6.11 16.74
CA THR A 352 -21.42 -5.21 17.60
C THR A 352 -21.22 -5.46 19.09
N ASP A 353 -20.56 -6.57 19.47
CA ASP A 353 -20.20 -6.87 20.85
C ASP A 353 -18.92 -6.13 21.26
N PRO A 354 -18.98 -5.19 22.22
CA PRO A 354 -17.81 -4.43 22.68
C PRO A 354 -16.69 -5.29 23.30
N SER A 355 -16.97 -6.55 23.65
CA SER A 355 -15.96 -7.50 24.14
C SER A 355 -15.28 -8.28 23.02
N SER A 356 -15.81 -8.23 21.80
CA SER A 356 -15.20 -8.87 20.64
C SER A 356 -13.91 -8.14 20.27
N PRO A 357 -12.82 -8.87 19.96
CA PRO A 357 -11.62 -8.25 19.41
C PRO A 357 -11.89 -7.58 18.05
N TRP A 358 -12.99 -7.91 17.38
CA TRP A 358 -13.41 -7.32 16.12
C TRP A 358 -14.51 -6.26 16.27
N TYR A 359 -14.65 -5.66 17.45
CA TYR A 359 -15.64 -4.61 17.70
C TYR A 359 -15.39 -3.39 16.79
N GLY A 360 -16.40 -3.00 16.02
CA GLY A 360 -16.28 -1.94 15.03
C GLY A 360 -15.16 -2.23 14.01
N VAL A 361 -14.36 -1.22 13.66
CA VAL A 361 -13.28 -1.34 12.66
C VAL A 361 -11.88 -1.18 13.25
N GLU A 362 -11.77 -1.15 14.58
CA GLU A 362 -10.53 -0.79 15.26
C GLU A 362 -9.43 -1.85 15.09
N ALA A 363 -9.77 -3.13 15.09
CA ALA A 363 -8.80 -4.19 14.81
C ALA A 363 -8.16 -4.05 13.43
N ILE A 364 -8.94 -3.70 12.41
CA ILE A 364 -8.44 -3.46 11.06
C ILE A 364 -7.53 -2.24 11.04
N ARG A 365 -7.92 -1.13 11.70
CA ARG A 365 -7.07 0.06 11.82
C ARG A 365 -5.71 -0.28 12.42
N GLN A 366 -5.70 -1.00 13.54
CA GLN A 366 -4.45 -1.37 14.22
C GLN A 366 -3.56 -2.29 13.38
N GLN A 367 -4.16 -3.19 12.59
CA GLN A 367 -3.43 -4.04 11.66
C GLN A 367 -2.79 -3.24 10.52
N LEU A 368 -3.53 -2.29 9.93
CA LEU A 368 -3.00 -1.38 8.92
C LEU A 368 -1.83 -0.54 9.48
N GLU A 369 -2.01 0.02 10.68
CA GLU A 369 -0.96 0.78 11.36
C GLU A 369 0.28 -0.07 11.66
N LEU A 370 0.11 -1.32 12.10
CA LEU A 370 1.22 -2.25 12.31
C LEU A 370 1.95 -2.56 11.00
N ASN A 371 1.22 -2.83 9.92
CA ASN A 371 1.79 -3.12 8.61
C ASN A 371 2.69 -1.97 8.12
N GLU A 372 2.29 -0.71 8.30
CA GLU A 372 3.12 0.46 7.97
C GLU A 372 4.44 0.55 8.75
N THR A 373 4.56 -0.14 9.89
CA THR A 373 5.82 -0.19 10.67
C THR A 373 6.79 -1.27 10.20
N ILE A 374 6.34 -2.20 9.37
CA ILE A 374 7.13 -3.36 8.94
C ILE A 374 7.61 -3.09 7.52
N ALA A 375 8.90 -2.75 7.38
CA ALA A 375 9.48 -2.32 6.10
C ALA A 375 9.43 -3.34 4.94
N GLN A 376 9.03 -4.59 5.20
CA GLN A 376 8.85 -5.62 4.18
C GLN A 376 7.41 -5.73 3.70
N VAL A 377 6.44 -5.13 4.39
CA VAL A 377 5.03 -5.16 3.97
C VAL A 377 4.82 -4.07 2.93
N ASP A 378 4.58 -4.50 1.69
CA ASP A 378 4.45 -3.64 0.51
C ASP A 378 2.99 -3.34 0.14
N GLY A 379 2.03 -3.86 0.94
CA GLY A 379 0.62 -3.69 0.64
C GLY A 379 -0.33 -4.59 1.41
N GLU A 380 -1.62 -4.42 1.11
CA GLU A 380 -2.73 -5.11 1.75
C GLU A 380 -3.77 -5.55 0.71
N VAL A 381 -4.35 -6.72 0.94
CA VAL A 381 -5.42 -7.27 0.10
C VAL A 381 -6.63 -7.61 0.95
N HIS A 382 -7.77 -7.02 0.61
CA HIS A 382 -8.97 -7.00 1.45
C HIS A 382 -9.95 -8.10 1.05
N PHE A 383 -10.21 -9.04 1.97
CA PHE A 383 -11.16 -10.14 1.76
C PHE A 383 -12.51 -9.82 2.41
N ARG A 384 -13.52 -9.42 1.64
CA ARG A 384 -13.63 -9.29 0.17
C ARG A 384 -14.68 -8.23 -0.16
N TYR A 385 -14.83 -7.87 -1.43
CA TYR A 385 -15.61 -6.71 -1.89
C TYR A 385 -16.96 -6.50 -1.16
N GLN A 386 -17.83 -7.51 -1.08
CA GLN A 386 -19.18 -7.33 -0.54
C GLN A 386 -19.17 -6.95 0.94
N PHE A 387 -18.18 -7.40 1.72
CA PHE A 387 -18.04 -7.01 3.12
C PHE A 387 -17.65 -5.54 3.27
N LEU A 388 -16.84 -5.02 2.35
CA LEU A 388 -16.51 -3.60 2.25
C LEU A 388 -17.71 -2.78 1.79
N ALA A 389 -18.37 -3.21 0.71
CA ALA A 389 -19.50 -2.52 0.09
C ALA A 389 -20.69 -2.36 1.04
N GLN A 390 -20.87 -3.29 1.98
CA GLN A 390 -21.95 -3.27 2.96
C GLN A 390 -21.57 -2.62 4.30
N ASN A 391 -20.30 -2.28 4.51
CA ASN A 391 -19.80 -1.71 5.75
C ASN A 391 -19.27 -0.27 5.54
N GLY A 392 -20.13 0.71 5.85
CA GLY A 392 -19.78 2.13 5.72
C GLY A 392 -18.65 2.59 6.64
N GLU A 393 -18.42 1.92 7.77
CA GLU A 393 -17.30 2.25 8.67
C GLU A 393 -15.97 1.78 8.08
N LEU A 394 -15.93 0.60 7.42
CA LEU A 394 -14.73 0.14 6.69
C LEU A 394 -14.43 1.04 5.49
N GLN A 395 -15.45 1.41 4.69
CA GLN A 395 -15.24 2.35 3.57
C GLN A 395 -14.66 3.68 4.05
N LYS A 396 -15.18 4.21 5.17
CA LYS A 396 -14.65 5.42 5.78
C LYS A 396 -13.22 5.23 6.26
N LEU A 397 -12.93 4.13 6.97
CA LEU A 397 -11.58 3.79 7.43
C LEU A 397 -10.59 3.77 6.27
N TYR A 398 -10.86 3.00 5.21
CA TYR A 398 -9.93 2.87 4.09
C TYR A 398 -9.75 4.17 3.33
N LYS A 399 -10.84 4.89 3.06
CA LYS A 399 -10.77 6.21 2.43
C LYS A 399 -9.91 7.18 3.23
N GLU A 400 -10.01 7.18 4.56
CA GLU A 400 -9.20 8.04 5.43
C GLU A 400 -7.75 7.56 5.55
N PHE A 401 -7.53 6.25 5.64
CA PHE A 401 -6.21 5.66 5.85
C PHE A 401 -5.34 5.75 4.59
N TYR A 402 -5.94 5.50 3.42
CA TYR A 402 -5.28 5.54 2.11
C TYR A 402 -5.30 6.91 1.46
N ALA A 403 -6.06 7.87 1.99
CA ALA A 403 -5.98 9.25 1.54
C ALA A 403 -4.51 9.71 1.55
N PRO A 404 -4.10 10.49 0.54
CA PRO A 404 -2.80 11.15 0.57
C PRO A 404 -2.74 11.94 1.87
N GLN A 405 -1.59 11.91 2.53
CA GLN A 405 -1.42 12.78 3.68
C GLN A 405 -1.65 14.21 3.20
N PRO A 406 -2.60 14.94 3.81
CA PRO A 406 -2.85 16.31 3.40
C PRO A 406 -1.53 17.08 3.48
N GLU A 407 -1.17 17.77 2.40
CA GLU A 407 0.05 18.56 2.41
C GLU A 407 -0.09 19.72 3.40
N ALA A 408 0.79 19.74 4.41
CA ALA A 408 1.00 20.90 5.24
C ALA A 408 2.12 21.76 4.66
N ALA A 409 1.84 23.04 4.48
CA ALA A 409 2.86 24.06 4.25
C ALA A 409 3.09 24.87 5.54
N LEU A 410 4.26 25.50 5.68
CA LEU A 410 4.45 26.52 6.71
C LEU A 410 3.76 27.82 6.27
N ASN A 411 3.12 28.52 7.22
CA ASN A 411 2.53 29.83 6.96
C ASN A 411 3.63 30.88 6.72
N THR A 412 4.05 31.03 5.46
CA THR A 412 5.00 32.05 5.03
C THR A 412 4.34 33.37 4.65
N ALA A 413 3.00 33.42 4.61
CA ALA A 413 2.24 34.57 4.15
C ALA A 413 1.94 35.53 5.31
N ASP A 414 1.47 35.01 6.45
CA ASP A 414 1.11 35.82 7.61
C ASP A 414 2.22 35.86 8.64
N HIS A 415 2.45 37.02 9.25
CA HIS A 415 3.40 37.21 10.34
C HIS A 415 2.71 37.06 11.71
N MET A 416 2.08 35.90 11.94
CA MET A 416 1.48 35.55 13.23
C MET A 416 2.53 35.13 14.27
N ALA A 417 2.28 35.49 15.54
CA ALA A 417 3.02 34.96 16.67
C ALA A 417 2.81 33.44 16.79
N TYR A 418 3.90 32.67 16.85
CA TYR A 418 3.85 31.20 16.93
C TYR A 418 4.54 30.65 18.18
N VAL A 419 5.35 31.46 18.87
CA VAL A 419 5.87 31.12 20.20
C VAL A 419 5.06 31.77 21.31
N GLN A 420 4.96 31.05 22.41
CA GLN A 420 4.38 31.54 23.66
C GLN A 420 5.38 31.25 24.79
N GLY A 421 5.43 32.16 25.76
CA GLY A 421 6.19 31.99 26.99
C GLY A 421 5.35 31.34 28.08
N SER A 422 6.00 30.86 29.13
CA SER A 422 5.34 30.41 30.36
C SER A 422 5.62 31.42 31.46
N ASN A 423 4.58 31.90 32.16
CA ASN A 423 4.70 32.91 33.23
C ASN A 423 5.51 34.16 32.80
N GLY A 424 5.36 34.61 31.54
CA GLY A 424 6.06 35.78 31.01
C GLY A 424 7.56 35.57 30.71
N GLN A 425 8.01 34.32 30.61
CA GLN A 425 9.40 33.95 30.27
C GLN A 425 9.44 33.06 29.02
N PHE A 426 10.49 33.21 28.21
CA PHE A 426 10.72 32.43 26.99
C PHE A 426 11.80 31.36 27.15
N HIS A 427 12.75 31.53 28.06
CA HIS A 427 13.89 30.64 28.30
C HIS A 427 14.75 30.37 27.04
N PRO A 428 15.38 31.41 26.45
CA PRO A 428 16.03 31.31 25.14
C PRO A 428 17.15 30.26 25.05
N ASP A 429 17.89 30.05 26.13
CA ASP A 429 19.04 29.13 26.19
C ASP A 429 18.69 27.70 26.64
N SER A 430 17.44 27.47 27.07
CA SER A 430 16.97 26.14 27.44
C SER A 430 16.83 25.23 26.22
N SER A 431 17.11 23.94 26.40
CA SER A 431 16.85 22.94 25.35
C SER A 431 15.35 22.85 25.05
N LEU A 432 15.01 22.83 23.77
CA LEU A 432 13.66 22.61 23.28
C LEU A 432 13.34 21.11 23.34
N THR A 433 12.19 20.73 23.88
CA THR A 433 11.71 19.35 23.84
C THR A 433 11.04 19.01 22.50
N ARG A 434 10.95 17.72 22.17
CA ARG A 434 10.27 17.26 20.95
C ARG A 434 8.78 17.63 20.90
N GLY A 435 8.09 17.56 22.05
CA GLY A 435 6.70 18.00 22.18
C GLY A 435 6.54 19.50 21.88
N GLU A 436 7.40 20.35 22.46
CA GLU A 436 7.38 21.79 22.17
C GLU A 436 7.71 22.10 20.71
N ALA A 437 8.68 21.41 20.12
CA ALA A 437 9.05 21.59 18.71
C ALA A 437 7.86 21.31 17.78
N VAL A 438 7.16 20.20 17.99
CA VAL A 438 5.97 19.85 17.20
C VAL A 438 4.84 20.85 17.42
N THR A 439 4.64 21.32 18.65
CA THR A 439 3.62 22.36 18.92
C THR A 439 3.90 23.66 18.17
N MET A 440 5.17 24.09 18.08
CA MET A 440 5.55 25.28 17.29
C MET A 440 5.23 25.08 15.81
N LEU A 441 5.63 23.94 15.23
CA LEU A 441 5.43 23.61 13.82
C LEU A 441 3.95 23.47 13.46
N THR A 442 3.19 22.74 14.28
CA THR A 442 1.75 22.51 14.04
C THR A 442 0.96 23.82 14.05
N ARG A 443 1.31 24.80 14.88
CA ARG A 443 0.67 26.13 14.89
C ARG A 443 0.93 26.93 13.62
N LEU A 444 2.03 26.62 12.92
CA LEU A 444 2.42 27.26 11.66
C LEU A 444 1.85 26.54 10.43
N ALA A 445 1.21 25.38 10.60
CA ALA A 445 0.73 24.57 9.49
C ALA A 445 -0.50 25.17 8.81
N VAL A 446 -0.42 25.39 7.50
CA VAL A 446 -1.51 25.86 6.63
C VAL A 446 -1.70 24.96 5.42
N ASP A 447 -2.89 24.99 4.82
CA ASP A 447 -3.17 24.32 3.56
C ASP A 447 -2.57 25.11 2.38
N ARG A 448 -2.70 24.57 1.16
CA ARG A 448 -2.23 25.22 -0.08
C ARG A 448 -2.84 26.61 -0.32
N ASN A 449 -3.92 26.99 0.37
CA ASN A 449 -4.58 28.30 0.28
C ASN A 449 -4.23 29.24 1.46
N GLY A 450 -3.32 28.84 2.35
CA GLY A 450 -2.92 29.63 3.51
C GLY A 450 -3.90 29.52 4.69
N LYS A 451 -4.88 28.60 4.67
CA LYS A 451 -5.79 28.42 5.80
C LYS A 451 -5.13 27.56 6.88
N PRO A 452 -5.21 27.94 8.17
CA PRO A 452 -4.69 27.11 9.27
C PRO A 452 -5.27 25.70 9.24
N LEU A 453 -4.37 24.71 9.28
CA LEU A 453 -4.73 23.28 9.26
C LEU A 453 -5.01 22.74 10.65
N TYR A 454 -4.33 23.26 11.67
CA TYR A 454 -4.50 22.76 13.02
C TYR A 454 -5.88 23.12 13.56
N SER A 455 -6.69 22.09 13.77
CA SER A 455 -7.82 22.09 14.68
C SER A 455 -7.54 21.08 15.79
N TYR A 456 -8.10 21.32 16.97
CA TYR A 456 -7.98 20.35 18.06
C TYR A 456 -8.68 19.06 17.65
N GLU A 457 -7.90 17.99 17.57
CA GLU A 457 -8.33 16.62 17.37
C GLU A 457 -7.64 15.77 18.44
N GLU A 458 -8.42 15.09 19.26
CA GLU A 458 -7.89 14.26 20.34
C GLU A 458 -7.26 13.00 19.73
N GLY A 459 -6.02 12.69 20.10
CA GLY A 459 -5.30 11.54 19.57
C GLY A 459 -3.87 11.47 20.11
N THR A 460 -3.26 10.29 20.02
CA THR A 460 -1.87 10.04 20.46
C THR A 460 -0.88 9.99 19.30
N GLY A 461 -1.38 9.99 18.05
CA GLY A 461 -0.58 9.69 16.86
C GLY A 461 -0.09 8.24 16.80
N GLY A 462 -0.69 7.32 17.57
CA GLY A 462 -0.31 5.90 17.62
C GLY A 462 0.94 5.61 18.45
N PHE A 463 1.54 6.62 19.09
CA PHE A 463 2.76 6.42 19.87
C PHE A 463 2.49 5.88 21.28
N SER A 464 3.27 4.88 21.69
CA SER A 464 3.06 4.18 22.97
C SER A 464 3.40 5.02 24.20
N ASP A 465 4.15 6.10 24.04
CA ASP A 465 4.58 7.01 25.11
C ASP A 465 3.88 8.38 25.10
N VAL A 466 2.76 8.48 24.37
CA VAL A 466 1.89 9.66 24.33
C VAL A 466 0.52 9.27 24.88
N SER A 467 0.07 9.97 25.92
CA SER A 467 -1.24 9.70 26.53
C SER A 467 -2.28 10.73 26.08
N LEU A 468 -3.54 10.29 25.93
CA LEU A 468 -4.66 11.21 25.73
C LEU A 468 -4.72 12.22 26.89
N GLY A 469 -4.90 13.50 26.57
CA GLY A 469 -4.92 14.58 27.55
C GLY A 469 -3.55 15.18 27.90
N ASP A 470 -2.44 14.57 27.45
CA ASP A 470 -1.14 15.27 27.49
C ASP A 470 -1.25 16.56 26.68
N TRP A 471 -0.68 17.66 27.17
CA TRP A 471 -0.82 18.98 26.53
C TRP A 471 -0.28 19.01 25.08
N TYR A 472 0.63 18.09 24.73
CA TYR A 472 1.19 17.93 23.39
C TYR A 472 0.45 16.87 22.54
N SER A 473 -0.43 16.03 23.13
CA SER A 473 -1.00 14.85 22.46
C SER A 473 -1.66 15.18 21.12
N SER A 474 -2.57 16.16 21.09
CA SER A 474 -3.25 16.60 19.86
C SER A 474 -2.28 17.16 18.80
N TYR A 475 -1.18 17.79 19.22
CA TYR A 475 -0.17 18.30 18.29
C TYR A 475 0.69 17.19 17.71
N VAL A 476 1.01 16.17 18.52
CA VAL A 476 1.74 14.97 18.07
C VAL A 476 0.87 14.17 17.10
N HIS A 477 -0.41 14.00 17.41
CA HIS A 477 -1.40 13.40 16.52
C HIS A 477 -1.45 14.12 15.17
N PHE A 478 -1.59 15.44 15.20
CA PHE A 478 -1.53 16.27 13.98
C PHE A 478 -0.22 16.05 13.22
N ALA A 479 0.93 16.11 13.91
CA ALA A 479 2.22 16.01 13.25
C ALA A 479 2.44 14.63 12.59
N ARG A 480 1.92 13.55 13.18
CA ARG A 480 1.92 12.22 12.57
C ARG A 480 1.01 12.18 11.35
N LYS A 481 -0.21 12.71 11.49
CA LYS A 481 -1.22 12.78 10.43
C LYS A 481 -0.73 13.56 9.21
N TYR A 482 0.02 14.64 9.37
CA TYR A 482 0.51 15.43 8.23
C TYR A 482 1.93 15.03 7.79
N GLY A 483 2.46 13.88 8.25
CA GLY A 483 3.77 13.38 7.86
C GLY A 483 4.97 14.19 8.37
N ILE A 484 4.74 15.16 9.27
CA ILE A 484 5.78 16.01 9.88
C ILE A 484 6.68 15.17 10.80
N VAL A 485 6.13 14.16 11.46
CA VAL A 485 6.87 13.22 12.31
C VAL A 485 6.45 11.77 12.07
N GLN A 486 7.42 10.86 12.19
CA GLN A 486 7.19 9.41 12.10
C GLN A 486 7.35 8.68 13.44
N GLY A 487 8.00 9.32 14.43
CA GLY A 487 8.42 8.66 15.67
C GLY A 487 9.74 7.89 15.51
N TYR A 488 10.02 6.99 16.45
CA TYR A 488 11.15 6.09 16.46
C TYR A 488 10.70 4.66 16.08
N GLU A 489 11.65 3.83 15.66
CA GLU A 489 11.42 2.42 15.29
C GLU A 489 10.79 1.57 16.41
N ASP A 490 10.94 2.00 17.67
CA ASP A 490 10.35 1.34 18.84
C ASP A 490 8.89 1.75 19.12
N GLY A 491 8.26 2.51 18.23
CA GLY A 491 6.87 2.98 18.38
C GLY A 491 6.70 4.18 19.32
N THR A 492 7.80 4.82 19.75
CA THR A 492 7.76 5.99 20.65
C THR A 492 7.90 7.32 19.91
N PHE A 493 7.42 8.42 20.51
CA PHE A 493 7.66 9.79 20.06
C PHE A 493 8.70 10.53 20.91
N ARG A 494 8.81 10.20 22.20
CA ARG A 494 9.69 10.81 23.22
C ARG A 494 9.44 12.31 23.43
N PRO A 495 8.20 12.73 23.77
CA PRO A 495 7.79 14.14 23.77
C PRO A 495 8.58 15.03 24.74
N THR A 496 9.02 14.48 25.88
CA THR A 496 9.72 15.24 26.92
C THR A 496 11.24 15.30 26.74
N GLN A 497 11.78 14.55 25.78
CA GLN A 497 13.22 14.56 25.51
C GLN A 497 13.62 15.80 24.69
N PRO A 498 14.83 16.35 24.91
CA PRO A 498 15.37 17.40 24.06
C PRO A 498 15.42 16.99 22.59
N VAL A 499 15.02 17.88 21.69
CA VAL A 499 15.12 17.68 20.24
C VAL A 499 16.55 17.94 19.77
N ARG A 500 17.07 17.04 18.93
CA ARG A 500 18.40 17.20 18.31
C ARG A 500 18.33 18.10 17.08
N ARG A 501 19.46 18.71 16.70
CA ARG A 501 19.56 19.57 15.50
C ARG A 501 19.09 18.87 14.23
N ALA A 502 19.53 17.64 13.99
CA ALA A 502 19.09 16.88 12.82
C ALA A 502 17.59 16.57 12.84
N GLU A 503 17.04 16.27 14.03
CA GLU A 503 15.61 15.99 14.20
C GLU A 503 14.77 17.21 13.90
N LEU A 504 15.10 18.37 14.47
CA LEU A 504 14.36 19.62 14.21
C LEU A 504 14.40 19.97 12.71
N VAL A 505 15.56 19.85 12.06
CA VAL A 505 15.67 20.11 10.62
C VAL A 505 14.82 19.14 9.81
N LYS A 506 14.79 17.84 10.17
CA LYS A 506 13.91 16.87 9.50
C LYS A 506 12.44 17.26 9.66
N MET A 507 12.02 17.65 10.87
CA MET A 507 10.64 18.09 11.13
C MET A 507 10.26 19.33 10.32
N VAL A 508 11.14 20.34 10.23
CA VAL A 508 10.92 21.54 9.39
C VAL A 508 10.83 21.16 7.92
N CYS A 509 11.72 20.28 7.43
CA CYS A 509 11.69 19.82 6.04
C CYS A 509 10.45 18.99 5.69
N GLY A 510 9.73 18.46 6.69
CA GLY A 510 8.45 17.76 6.49
C GLY A 510 7.36 18.62 5.84
N PHE A 511 7.52 19.95 5.80
CA PHE A 511 6.63 20.89 5.12
C PHE A 511 7.05 21.22 3.68
N PHE A 512 8.11 20.60 3.16
CA PHE A 512 8.72 20.97 1.88
C PHE A 512 9.11 19.75 1.04
N THR A 513 9.04 19.91 -0.28
CA THR A 513 9.63 18.94 -1.20
C THR A 513 11.16 19.04 -1.19
N VAL A 514 11.81 18.09 -0.52
CA VAL A 514 13.28 18.05 -0.38
C VAL A 514 13.92 17.62 -1.70
N THR A 515 14.48 18.59 -2.44
CA THR A 515 15.16 18.37 -3.72
C THR A 515 16.67 18.60 -3.62
N GLY A 516 17.44 17.71 -4.25
CA GLY A 516 18.90 17.79 -4.26
C GLY A 516 19.56 17.64 -2.87
N GLY A 517 20.88 17.79 -2.86
CA GLY A 517 21.69 17.84 -1.63
C GLY A 517 22.42 16.54 -1.26
N SER A 518 23.74 16.64 -1.10
CA SER A 518 24.54 15.71 -0.31
C SER A 518 25.74 16.45 0.28
N HIS A 519 26.24 16.00 1.43
CA HIS A 519 27.52 16.46 1.99
C HIS A 519 27.66 17.98 2.26
N ALA A 520 26.64 18.61 2.86
CA ALA A 520 26.72 20.04 3.19
C ALA A 520 27.70 20.38 4.33
N PHE A 521 27.96 19.43 5.24
CA PHE A 521 28.82 19.64 6.40
C PHE A 521 29.80 18.47 6.60
N PRO A 522 31.03 18.72 7.09
CA PRO A 522 32.04 17.68 7.27
C PRO A 522 31.64 16.57 8.26
N ASP A 523 30.77 16.86 9.22
CA ASP A 523 30.32 15.95 10.27
C ASP A 523 28.95 15.30 9.96
N VAL A 524 28.47 15.40 8.72
CA VAL A 524 27.25 14.76 8.24
C VAL A 524 27.58 13.91 7.00
N PRO A 525 27.89 12.61 7.17
CA PRO A 525 28.15 11.72 6.03
C PRO A 525 26.89 11.53 5.20
N ALA A 526 27.01 11.22 3.90
CA ALA A 526 25.84 10.96 3.05
C ALA A 526 24.94 9.82 3.53
N SER A 527 25.50 8.84 4.25
CA SER A 527 24.73 7.75 4.86
C SER A 527 23.97 8.14 6.12
N TYR A 528 24.14 9.37 6.62
CA TYR A 528 23.40 9.84 7.78
C TYR A 528 21.91 9.97 7.42
N TRP A 529 21.02 9.46 8.26
CA TRP A 529 19.58 9.34 7.98
C TRP A 529 18.87 10.66 7.63
N ALA A 530 19.46 11.81 8.02
CA ALA A 530 18.96 13.16 7.76
C ALA A 530 19.81 13.95 6.74
N ALA A 531 20.75 13.29 6.04
CA ALA A 531 21.77 14.00 5.25
C ALA A 531 21.17 14.86 4.14
N ARG A 532 20.08 14.39 3.51
CA ARG A 532 19.38 15.10 2.43
C ARG A 532 18.68 16.34 2.96
N GLU A 533 17.92 16.21 4.04
CA GLU A 533 17.19 17.30 4.68
C GLU A 533 18.13 18.37 5.23
N ILE A 534 19.23 17.95 5.86
CA ILE A 534 20.28 18.87 6.32
C ILE A 534 20.92 19.61 5.13
N ALA A 535 21.25 18.91 4.04
CA ALA A 535 21.85 19.54 2.88
C ALA A 535 20.89 20.53 2.20
N PHE A 536 19.62 20.18 2.09
CA PHE A 536 18.57 21.04 1.57
C PHE A 536 18.40 22.29 2.43
N ALA A 537 18.21 22.14 3.74
CA ALA A 537 18.05 23.27 4.66
C ALA A 537 19.28 24.21 4.68
N ALA A 538 20.49 23.66 4.49
CA ALA A 538 21.70 24.47 4.35
C ALA A 538 21.72 25.26 3.03
N ALA A 539 21.31 24.63 1.92
CA ALA A 539 21.23 25.29 0.61
C ALA A 539 20.17 26.42 0.59
N GLN A 540 19.08 26.27 1.35
CA GLN A 540 18.08 27.31 1.55
C GLN A 540 18.51 28.40 2.55
N GLY A 541 19.67 28.26 3.20
CA GLY A 541 20.18 29.23 4.18
C GLY A 541 19.51 29.18 5.56
N TRP A 542 18.64 28.20 5.81
CA TRP A 542 17.93 28.05 7.09
C TRP A 542 18.90 27.72 8.22
N ILE A 543 19.85 26.84 7.93
CA ILE A 543 20.90 26.42 8.85
C ILE A 543 22.29 26.80 8.32
N SER A 544 23.24 26.89 9.24
CA SER A 544 24.64 27.12 8.94
C SER A 544 25.50 26.30 9.90
N GLY A 545 26.75 26.04 9.50
CA GLY A 545 27.75 25.42 10.36
C GLY A 545 28.17 26.39 11.46
N GLY A 546 28.55 25.85 12.61
CA GLY A 546 29.16 26.65 13.68
C GLY A 546 30.53 27.21 13.25
N THR A 547 31.27 27.77 14.20
CA THR A 547 32.57 28.45 13.95
C THR A 547 33.61 27.56 13.24
N ASN A 548 33.48 26.23 13.37
CA ASN A 548 34.38 25.25 12.74
C ASN A 548 33.81 24.64 11.44
N GLY A 549 32.71 25.18 10.91
CA GLY A 549 32.04 24.67 9.71
C GLY A 549 31.23 23.38 9.90
N THR A 550 31.09 22.88 11.14
CA THR A 550 30.34 21.66 11.47
C THR A 550 28.88 21.95 11.83
N PHE A 551 27.97 21.01 11.53
CA PHE A 551 26.54 21.13 11.81
C PHE A 551 26.14 20.64 13.20
N GLN A 552 26.86 19.66 13.74
CA GLN A 552 26.64 18.99 15.02
C GLN A 552 25.25 18.33 15.11
N PRO A 553 24.95 17.33 14.26
CA PRO A 553 23.60 16.77 14.09
C PRO A 553 23.00 16.19 15.38
N GLY A 554 23.85 15.69 16.30
CA GLY A 554 23.44 15.11 17.58
C GLY A 554 23.28 16.11 18.73
N ARG A 555 23.61 17.39 18.56
CA ARG A 555 23.50 18.40 19.61
C ARG A 555 22.03 18.80 19.82
N ASN A 556 21.63 18.99 21.07
CA ASN A 556 20.32 19.55 21.40
C ASN A 556 20.18 20.99 20.88
N VAL A 557 18.96 21.36 20.48
CA VAL A 557 18.63 22.71 20.01
C VAL A 557 18.07 23.53 21.15
N THR A 558 18.52 24.79 21.27
CA THR A 558 17.89 25.73 22.22
C THR A 558 16.64 26.37 21.63
N ARG A 559 15.75 26.89 22.48
CA ARG A 559 14.53 27.58 22.03
C ARG A 559 14.83 28.75 21.09
N ALA A 560 15.89 29.52 21.37
CA ALA A 560 16.34 30.62 20.51
C ALA A 560 16.84 30.15 19.14
N GLU A 561 17.58 29.04 19.09
CA GLU A 561 18.06 28.47 17.83
C GLU A 561 16.92 27.92 16.97
N ALA A 562 15.92 27.30 17.58
CA ALA A 562 14.76 26.78 16.87
C ALA A 562 13.97 27.91 16.19
N VAL A 563 13.69 29.00 16.91
CA VAL A 563 13.01 30.18 16.36
C VAL A 563 13.76 30.78 15.17
N LYS A 564 15.09 30.90 15.27
CA LYS A 564 15.91 31.38 14.16
C LYS A 564 15.81 30.49 12.91
N ILE A 565 15.80 29.17 13.10
CA ILE A 565 15.64 28.22 11.99
C ILE A 565 14.24 28.37 11.36
N LEU A 566 13.20 28.49 12.18
CA LEU A 566 11.81 28.63 11.73
C LEU A 566 11.56 29.95 10.99
N ASN A 567 12.03 31.08 11.52
CA ASN A 567 11.92 32.37 10.84
C ASN A 567 12.56 32.33 9.46
N ARG A 568 13.76 31.74 9.33
CA ARG A 568 14.42 31.58 8.03
C ARG A 568 13.68 30.63 7.09
N ALA A 569 13.14 29.53 7.61
CA ALA A 569 12.34 28.60 6.81
C ALA A 569 11.07 29.25 6.27
N MET A 570 10.52 30.23 6.99
CA MET A 570 9.36 31.02 6.58
C MET A 570 9.71 32.31 5.82
N ASP A 571 11.00 32.58 5.57
CA ASP A 571 11.48 33.84 4.99
C ASP A 571 10.98 35.09 5.75
N ARG A 572 11.03 35.05 7.09
CA ARG A 572 10.81 36.18 8.00
C ARG A 572 12.14 36.81 8.40
N GLN A 573 12.21 38.14 8.43
CA GLN A 573 13.44 38.87 8.73
C GLN A 573 13.39 39.60 10.07
N ALA A 574 13.96 38.94 11.07
CA ALA A 574 14.27 39.57 12.35
C ALA A 574 15.16 40.82 12.18
N GLY A 575 14.75 41.94 12.81
CA GLY A 575 15.53 43.17 12.84
C GLY A 575 15.14 44.12 13.97
N GLU A 576 15.83 45.26 14.08
CA GLU A 576 15.51 46.30 15.05
C GLU A 576 14.09 46.84 14.82
N ARG A 577 13.33 46.97 15.92
CA ARG A 577 11.96 47.47 15.96
C ARG A 577 11.77 48.32 17.22
N ASP A 578 10.88 49.30 17.15
CA ASP A 578 10.55 50.18 18.30
C ASP A 578 9.51 49.53 19.24
N ILE A 579 9.67 48.24 19.51
CA ILE A 579 8.79 47.43 20.37
C ILE A 579 9.67 46.46 21.18
N ALA A 580 9.34 46.29 22.47
CA ALA A 580 10.00 45.35 23.35
C ALA A 580 9.44 43.92 23.20
N ALA A 581 10.31 42.91 23.31
CA ALA A 581 9.87 41.52 23.38
C ALA A 581 8.95 41.29 24.60
N PRO A 582 7.90 40.46 24.48
CA PRO A 582 6.91 40.25 25.54
C PRO A 582 7.43 39.40 26.72
N PHE A 583 8.73 39.11 26.78
CA PHE A 583 9.33 38.19 27.74
C PHE A 583 10.35 38.88 28.64
N THR A 584 10.20 38.65 29.95
CA THR A 584 11.01 39.29 31.00
C THR A 584 12.45 38.79 31.07
N ASP A 585 12.73 37.60 30.54
CA ASP A 585 14.04 36.95 30.54
C ASP A 585 14.78 37.09 29.20
N VAL A 586 14.20 37.80 28.22
CA VAL A 586 14.82 38.03 26.91
C VAL A 586 15.42 39.43 26.88
N ARG A 587 16.71 39.51 27.20
CA ARG A 587 17.44 40.78 27.24
C ARG A 587 17.71 41.31 25.84
N VAL A 588 17.68 42.64 25.66
CA VAL A 588 17.96 43.31 24.37
C VAL A 588 19.34 43.01 23.79
N ASP A 589 20.31 42.69 24.65
CA ASP A 589 21.68 42.30 24.26
C ASP A 589 21.81 40.80 23.91
N HIS A 590 20.75 40.01 24.02
CA HIS A 590 20.74 38.62 23.64
C HIS A 590 20.83 38.46 22.11
N TRP A 591 21.69 37.57 21.62
CA TRP A 591 21.96 37.40 20.18
C TRP A 591 20.72 37.07 19.34
N ALA A 592 19.71 36.45 19.95
CA ALA A 592 18.44 36.09 19.32
C ALA A 592 17.28 37.04 19.64
N TYR A 593 17.54 38.22 20.25
CA TYR A 593 16.47 39.11 20.71
C TYR A 593 15.44 39.41 19.60
N HIS A 594 15.92 39.81 18.42
CA HIS A 594 15.04 40.13 17.29
C HIS A 594 14.34 38.89 16.70
N GLU A 595 15.00 37.72 16.72
CA GLU A 595 14.39 36.46 16.27
C GLU A 595 13.22 36.07 17.16
N ILE A 596 13.39 36.22 18.49
CA ILE A 596 12.35 35.94 19.47
C ILE A 596 11.22 36.96 19.39
N LEU A 597 11.54 38.24 19.15
CA LEU A 597 10.54 39.29 18.92
C LEU A 597 9.68 38.95 17.69
N GLU A 598 10.32 38.62 16.56
CA GLU A 598 9.67 38.23 15.31
C GLU A 598 8.72 37.03 15.49
N ALA A 599 9.09 36.07 16.33
CA ALA A 599 8.28 34.89 16.57
C ALA A 599 7.10 35.09 17.54
N SER A 600 7.14 36.15 18.36
CA SER A 600 6.26 36.30 19.52
C SER A 600 5.22 37.41 19.40
N VAL A 601 5.30 38.23 18.34
CA VAL A 601 4.38 39.35 18.11
C VAL A 601 3.75 39.23 16.73
N THR A 602 2.41 39.15 16.69
CA THR A 602 1.66 39.22 15.43
C THR A 602 1.72 40.65 14.88
N HIS A 603 2.05 40.80 13.59
CA HIS A 603 2.17 42.11 12.94
C HIS A 603 1.89 42.01 11.44
N ASP A 604 1.59 43.16 10.83
CA ASP A 604 1.55 43.32 9.38
C ASP A 604 2.94 43.73 8.87
N TYR A 605 3.26 43.40 7.62
CA TYR A 605 4.57 43.69 7.04
C TYR A 605 4.49 44.07 5.56
N GLU A 606 5.52 44.77 5.09
CA GLU A 606 5.77 45.01 3.67
C GLU A 606 7.18 44.51 3.31
N LYS A 607 7.27 43.57 2.35
CA LYS A 607 8.54 43.07 1.81
C LYS A 607 9.09 44.00 0.73
N HIS A 608 10.39 44.27 0.79
CA HIS A 608 11.13 45.04 -0.20
C HIS A 608 12.47 44.38 -0.53
N SER A 609 13.16 44.87 -1.56
CA SER A 609 14.42 44.29 -2.07
C SER A 609 15.58 44.25 -1.07
N GLN A 610 15.47 44.97 0.04
CA GLN A 610 16.47 45.02 1.12
C GLN A 610 15.99 44.37 2.44
N GLY A 611 14.78 43.81 2.48
CA GLY A 611 14.24 43.15 3.67
C GLY A 611 12.75 43.34 3.87
N GLU A 612 12.32 43.47 5.12
CA GLU A 612 10.93 43.72 5.47
C GLU A 612 10.79 44.84 6.50
N THR A 613 9.66 45.55 6.43
CA THR A 613 9.27 46.59 7.38
C THR A 613 7.96 46.19 8.06
N TRP A 614 7.89 46.30 9.39
CA TRP A 614 6.63 46.12 10.14
C TRP A 614 5.76 47.36 9.99
N LEU A 615 4.45 47.17 9.77
CA LEU A 615 3.47 48.24 9.53
C LEU A 615 2.72 48.67 10.80
#